data_AF-Q5PXN7-F1
#
_entry.id   AF-Q5PXN7-F1
#
_cell.length_a   1.000
_cell.length_b   1.000
_cell.length_c   1.000
_cell.angle_alpha   90.00
_cell.angle_beta   90.00
_cell.angle_gamma   90.00
#
_symmetry.space_group_name_H-M   'P 1'
#
loop_
_entity.id
_entity.type
_entity.pdbx_description
1 polymer ?
#
loop_
_entity_poly.entity_id
_entity_poly.type
_entity_poly.pdbx_seq_one_letter_code
_entity_poly.pdbx_strand_id
1 'polypeptide(L)'
;DPNAAVYTFAGHVFNWVGVTHIIFSIVFAVGYCVVAEVFPKIKLWQGLLAGALAQLFVHMISFPLMGLTPPLFDLPWYENVSEIFGHLVWFWSIEIIRRDLRNRITHEPDPEIPLGSNR
;
A
#
# COMPACT_ATOMS: atom_id res chain seq x y z
N ASP A 1 7.50 -9.36 -24.01
CA ASP A 1 7.75 -8.05 -23.43
C ASP A 1 6.65 -7.75 -22.41
N PRO A 2 6.94 -7.67 -21.09
CA PRO A 2 5.92 -7.39 -20.07
C PRO A 2 5.27 -6.00 -20.21
N ASN A 3 5.92 -5.08 -20.95
CA ASN A 3 5.39 -3.76 -21.24
C ASN A 3 4.43 -3.75 -22.44
N ALA A 4 4.35 -4.84 -23.20
CA ALA A 4 3.45 -4.95 -24.34
C ALA A 4 1.98 -4.87 -23.88
N ALA A 5 1.18 -4.12 -24.65
CA ALA A 5 -0.25 -4.00 -24.42
C ALA A 5 -0.93 -5.37 -24.51
N VAL A 6 -1.64 -5.76 -23.45
CA VAL A 6 -2.52 -6.94 -23.41
C VAL A 6 -3.90 -6.55 -23.95
N TYR A 7 -4.40 -5.38 -23.55
CA TYR A 7 -5.60 -4.75 -24.14
C TYR A 7 -5.60 -3.24 -23.86
N THR A 8 -6.44 -2.49 -24.58
CA THR A 8 -6.63 -1.05 -24.35
C THR A 8 -8.03 -0.82 -23.80
N PHE A 9 -8.15 -0.06 -22.72
CA PHE A 9 -9.43 0.32 -22.10
C PHE A 9 -9.46 1.81 -21.83
N ALA A 10 -10.52 2.48 -22.29
CA ALA A 10 -10.67 3.94 -22.17
C ALA A 10 -9.45 4.74 -22.64
N GLY A 11 -8.74 4.26 -23.67
CA GLY A 11 -7.52 4.90 -24.18
C GLY A 11 -6.24 4.60 -23.38
N HIS A 12 -6.33 3.84 -22.30
CA HIS A 12 -5.19 3.42 -21.50
C HIS A 12 -4.76 2.00 -21.84
N VAL A 13 -3.45 1.81 -22.03
CA VAL A 13 -2.84 0.50 -22.27
C VAL A 13 -2.78 -0.27 -20.95
N PHE A 14 -3.39 -1.45 -20.92
CA PHE A 14 -3.20 -2.43 -19.87
C PHE A 14 -2.13 -3.43 -20.30
N ASN A 15 -1.10 -3.60 -19.49
CA ASN A 15 -0.03 -4.57 -19.70
C ASN A 15 0.14 -5.46 -18.47
N TRP A 16 1.06 -6.44 -18.56
CA TRP A 16 1.32 -7.37 -17.46
C TRP A 16 1.98 -6.70 -16.24
N VAL A 17 2.65 -5.56 -16.42
CA VAL A 17 3.18 -4.75 -15.31
C VAL A 17 2.04 -4.22 -14.44
N GLY A 18 0.97 -3.68 -15.04
CA GLY A 18 -0.21 -3.21 -14.31
C GLY A 18 -0.92 -4.32 -13.54
N VAL A 19 -1.07 -5.51 -14.15
CA VAL A 19 -1.63 -6.69 -13.47
C VAL A 19 -0.77 -7.10 -12.28
N THR A 20 0.55 -7.16 -12.47
CA THR A 20 1.51 -7.48 -11.40
C THR A 20 1.39 -6.49 -10.25
N HIS A 21 1.28 -5.19 -10.56
CA HIS A 21 1.14 -4.14 -9.56
C HIS A 21 -0.14 -4.30 -8.73
N ILE A 22 -1.29 -4.63 -9.35
CA ILE A 22 -2.55 -4.85 -8.64
C ILE A 22 -2.45 -6.06 -7.70
N ILE A 23 -1.91 -7.20 -8.18
CA ILE A 23 -1.76 -8.40 -7.36
C ILE A 23 -0.83 -8.13 -6.18
N PHE A 24 0.29 -7.46 -6.42
CA PHE A 24 1.25 -7.09 -5.39
C PHE A 24 0.61 -6.17 -4.34
N SER A 25 -0.19 -5.20 -4.78
CA SER A 25 -0.94 -4.30 -3.90
C SER A 25 -1.90 -5.05 -2.98
N ILE A 26 -2.64 -6.05 -3.50
CA ILE A 26 -3.54 -6.88 -2.69
C ILE A 26 -2.75 -7.69 -1.65
N VAL A 27 -1.63 -8.31 -2.04
CA VAL A 27 -0.77 -9.06 -1.11
C VAL A 27 -0.26 -8.17 0.02
N PHE A 28 0.21 -6.95 -0.29
CA PHE A 28 0.66 -6.00 0.72
C PHE A 28 -0.47 -5.51 1.62
N ALA A 29 -1.67 -5.27 1.08
CA ALA A 29 -2.83 -4.86 1.86
C ALA A 29 -3.25 -5.95 2.86
N VAL A 30 -3.37 -7.20 2.42
CA VAL A 30 -3.70 -8.33 3.29
C VAL A 30 -2.59 -8.57 4.31
N GLY A 31 -1.33 -8.53 3.88
CA GLY A 31 -0.17 -8.66 4.77
C GLY A 31 -0.14 -7.57 5.84
N TYR A 32 -0.39 -6.32 5.45
CA TYR A 32 -0.53 -5.19 6.39
C TYR A 32 -1.63 -5.47 7.43
N CYS A 33 -2.82 -5.90 7.00
CA CYS A 33 -3.91 -6.21 7.93
C CYS A 33 -3.53 -7.26 8.96
N VAL A 34 -2.83 -8.32 8.56
CA VAL A 34 -2.37 -9.38 9.48
C VAL A 34 -1.31 -8.86 10.46
N VAL A 35 -0.31 -8.13 9.95
CA VAL A 35 0.78 -7.58 10.77
C VAL A 35 0.24 -6.53 11.75
N ALA A 36 -0.78 -5.77 11.36
CA ALA A 36 -1.35 -4.69 12.15
C ALA A 36 -2.05 -5.18 13.43
N GLU A 37 -2.51 -6.43 13.44
CA GLU A 37 -3.08 -7.06 14.65
C GLU A 37 -1.99 -7.41 15.69
N VAL A 38 -0.75 -7.61 15.25
CA VAL A 38 0.36 -8.05 16.12
C VAL A 38 1.31 -6.91 16.47
N PHE A 39 1.52 -5.96 15.55
CA PHE A 39 2.48 -4.86 15.68
C PHE A 39 1.80 -3.49 15.55
N PRO A 40 1.19 -2.95 16.62
CA PRO A 40 0.40 -1.72 16.57
C PRO A 40 1.15 -0.50 16.01
N LYS A 41 2.48 -0.47 16.14
CA LYS A 41 3.33 0.60 15.62
C LYS A 41 3.20 0.80 14.11
N ILE A 42 2.87 -0.24 13.34
CA ILE A 42 2.70 -0.09 11.89
C ILE A 42 1.44 0.70 11.51
N LYS A 43 0.48 0.81 12.44
CA LYS A 43 -0.75 1.62 12.29
C LYS A 43 -0.53 3.11 12.57
N LEU A 44 0.71 3.54 12.89
CA LEU A 44 1.02 4.93 13.22
C LEU A 44 0.55 5.88 12.12
N TRP A 45 -0.07 7.00 12.55
CA TRP A 45 -0.70 7.98 11.67
C TRP A 45 -1.71 7.34 10.71
N GLN A 46 -2.50 6.40 11.23
CA GLN A 46 -3.49 5.66 10.46
C GLN A 46 -2.85 4.97 9.24
N GLY A 47 -1.73 4.29 9.43
CA GLY A 47 -1.07 3.52 8.36
C GLY A 47 -0.14 4.34 7.45
N LEU A 48 -0.07 5.66 7.58
CA LEU A 48 0.84 6.48 6.76
C LEU A 48 2.32 6.09 6.95
N LEU A 49 2.72 5.66 8.16
CA LEU A 49 4.07 5.15 8.37
C LEU A 49 4.34 3.91 7.49
N ALA A 50 3.41 2.96 7.44
CA ALA A 50 3.56 1.77 6.61
C ALA A 50 3.59 2.13 5.12
N GLY A 51 2.78 3.09 4.68
CA GLY A 51 2.82 3.62 3.31
C GLY A 51 4.17 4.25 2.96
N ALA A 52 4.76 5.03 3.87
CA ALA A 52 6.08 5.63 3.67
C ALA A 52 7.19 4.56 3.59
N LEU A 53 7.13 3.53 4.44
CA LEU A 53 8.08 2.41 4.41
C LEU A 53 7.94 1.60 3.12
N ALA A 54 6.71 1.34 2.66
CA ALA A 54 6.47 0.66 1.40
C ALA A 54 7.00 1.47 0.21
N GLN A 55 6.71 2.78 0.16
CA GLN A 55 7.27 3.68 -0.86
C GLN A 55 8.80 3.61 -0.87
N LEU A 56 9.45 3.73 0.29
CA LEU A 56 10.89 3.73 0.38
C LEU A 56 11.51 2.38 -0.03
N PHE A 57 11.12 1.30 0.64
CA PHE A 57 11.80 0.01 0.46
C PHE A 57 11.39 -0.72 -0.81
N VAL A 58 10.13 -0.60 -1.23
CA VAL A 58 9.64 -1.27 -2.44
C VAL A 58 9.87 -0.40 -3.67
N HIS A 59 9.29 0.79 -3.71
CA HIS A 59 9.25 1.60 -4.93
C HIS A 59 10.54 2.37 -5.18
N MET A 60 11.21 2.86 -4.14
CA MET A 60 12.44 3.65 -4.30
C MET A 60 13.71 2.80 -4.29
N ILE A 61 13.68 1.59 -3.73
CA ILE A 61 14.86 0.72 -3.58
C ILE A 61 14.70 -0.57 -4.38
N SER A 62 13.74 -1.42 -4.01
CA SER A 62 13.66 -2.78 -4.57
C SER A 62 13.36 -2.79 -6.07
N PHE A 63 12.36 -2.02 -6.53
CA PHE A 63 11.97 -2.01 -7.94
C PHE A 63 13.06 -1.47 -8.88
N PRO A 64 13.75 -0.35 -8.57
CA PRO A 64 14.90 0.08 -9.35
C PRO A 64 16.04 -0.94 -9.35
N LEU A 65 16.36 -1.55 -8.20
CA LEU A 65 17.42 -2.57 -8.11
C LEU A 65 17.09 -3.86 -8.89
N MET A 66 15.81 -4.18 -9.02
CA MET A 66 15.32 -5.32 -9.80
C MET A 66 15.11 -4.99 -11.29
N GLY A 67 15.33 -3.73 -11.71
CA GLY A 67 15.10 -3.27 -13.08
C GLY A 67 13.62 -3.26 -13.49
N LEU A 68 12.70 -3.16 -12.53
CA LEU A 68 11.25 -3.09 -12.78
C LEU A 68 10.78 -1.67 -13.07
N THR A 69 11.53 -0.67 -12.62
CA THR A 69 11.32 0.75 -12.89
C THR A 69 12.65 1.41 -13.26
N PRO A 70 12.65 2.50 -14.05
CA PRO A 70 13.83 3.32 -14.23
C PRO A 70 14.36 3.88 -12.88
N PRO A 71 15.64 4.28 -12.82
CA PRO A 71 16.17 5.01 -11.67
C PRO A 71 15.33 6.26 -11.35
N LEU A 72 15.18 6.58 -10.06
CA LEU A 72 14.29 7.66 -9.58
C LEU A 72 14.57 9.03 -10.20
N PHE A 73 15.84 9.32 -10.49
CA PHE A 73 16.27 10.58 -11.09
C PHE A 73 16.07 10.65 -12.60
N ASP A 74 15.78 9.52 -13.25
CA ASP A 74 15.46 9.45 -14.68
C ASP A 74 13.95 9.60 -14.92
N LEU A 75 13.13 9.47 -13.87
CA LEU A 75 11.69 9.69 -13.94
C LEU A 75 11.35 11.18 -13.87
N PRO A 76 10.30 11.65 -14.57
CA PRO A 76 9.75 12.98 -14.34
C PRO A 76 9.42 13.19 -12.86
N TRP A 77 9.77 14.35 -12.31
CA TRP A 77 9.63 14.61 -10.86
C TRP A 77 8.21 14.41 -10.33
N TYR A 78 7.18 14.66 -11.17
CA TYR A 78 5.78 14.50 -10.80
C TYR A 78 5.39 13.02 -10.61
N GLU A 79 6.09 12.08 -11.26
CA GLU A 79 5.86 10.65 -11.06
C GLU A 79 6.29 10.25 -9.64
N ASN A 80 7.47 10.68 -9.21
CA ASN A 80 7.93 10.48 -7.83
C ASN A 80 6.93 11.04 -6.81
N VAL A 81 6.40 12.26 -7.04
CA VAL A 81 5.40 12.87 -6.15
C VAL A 81 4.11 12.06 -6.14
N SER A 82 3.64 11.63 -7.32
CA SER A 82 2.41 10.84 -7.45
C SER A 82 2.54 9.48 -6.78
N GLU A 83 3.70 8.82 -6.87
CA GLU A 83 3.96 7.55 -6.20
C GLU A 83 3.96 7.72 -4.69
N ILE A 84 4.71 8.70 -4.16
CA ILE A 84 4.77 8.96 -2.72
C ILE A 84 3.36 9.24 -2.18
N PHE A 85 2.63 10.15 -2.82
CA PHE A 85 1.28 10.49 -2.38
C PHE A 85 0.32 9.29 -2.50
N GLY A 86 0.41 8.55 -3.60
CA GLY A 86 -0.40 7.35 -3.85
C GLY A 86 -0.24 6.30 -2.76
N HIS A 87 0.99 5.95 -2.39
CA HIS A 87 1.25 4.94 -1.37
C HIS A 87 0.84 5.38 0.04
N LEU A 88 1.03 6.66 0.36
CA LEU A 88 0.56 7.22 1.62
C LEU A 88 -0.97 7.12 1.73
N VAL A 89 -1.69 7.63 0.74
CA VAL A 89 -3.17 7.58 0.72
C VAL A 89 -3.68 6.14 0.66
N TRP A 90 -2.99 5.26 -0.06
CA TRP A 90 -3.38 3.85 -0.17
C TRP A 90 -3.31 3.13 1.17
N PHE A 91 -2.17 3.19 1.88
CA PHE A 91 -2.04 2.56 3.19
C PHE A 91 -2.93 3.22 4.25
N TRP A 92 -3.15 4.52 4.15
CA TRP A 92 -4.11 5.22 4.97
C TRP A 92 -5.55 4.70 4.78
N SER A 93 -5.93 4.49 3.52
CA SER A 93 -7.23 3.92 3.17
C SER A 93 -7.37 2.49 3.67
N ILE A 94 -6.34 1.65 3.51
CA ILE A 94 -6.31 0.28 4.03
C ILE A 94 -6.53 0.30 5.55
N GLU A 95 -5.83 1.15 6.30
CA GLU A 95 -5.95 1.19 7.75
C GLU A 95 -7.33 1.63 8.23
N ILE A 96 -7.92 2.64 7.59
CA ILE A 96 -9.29 3.06 7.91
C ILE A 96 -10.28 1.92 7.69
N ILE A 97 -10.20 1.26 6.53
CA ILE A 97 -11.11 0.16 6.19
C ILE A 97 -10.86 -1.04 7.09
N ARG A 98 -9.60 -1.42 7.35
CA ARG A 98 -9.24 -2.50 8.27
C ARG A 98 -9.84 -2.25 9.64
N ARG A 99 -9.65 -1.06 10.21
CA ARG A 99 -10.15 -0.71 11.55
C ARG A 99 -11.67 -0.72 11.62
N ASP A 100 -12.36 -0.16 10.61
CA ASP A 100 -13.83 -0.16 10.57
C ASP A 100 -14.39 -1.59 10.45
N LEU A 101 -13.89 -2.39 9.50
CA LEU A 101 -14.33 -3.76 9.31
C LEU A 101 -14.03 -4.63 10.53
N ARG A 102 -12.82 -4.53 11.09
CA ARG A 102 -12.44 -5.26 12.29
C ARG A 102 -13.40 -4.96 13.44
N ASN A 103 -13.59 -3.69 13.78
CA ASN A 103 -14.45 -3.29 14.90
C ASN A 103 -15.90 -3.77 14.73
N ARG A 104 -16.42 -3.77 13.50
CA ARG A 104 -17.77 -4.27 13.21
C ARG A 104 -17.88 -5.79 13.30
N ILE A 105 -16.84 -6.52 12.87
CA ILE A 105 -16.82 -7.98 12.88
C ILE A 105 -16.61 -8.50 14.31
N THR A 106 -15.62 -7.97 15.03
CA THR A 106 -15.24 -8.46 16.36
C THR A 106 -16.08 -7.84 17.48
N HIS A 107 -16.70 -6.67 17.25
CA HIS A 107 -17.33 -5.86 18.29
C HIS A 107 -16.36 -5.43 19.41
N GLU A 108 -15.07 -5.48 19.13
CA GLU A 108 -13.99 -5.16 20.06
C GLU A 108 -13.15 -3.98 19.54
N PRO A 109 -12.56 -3.16 20.42
CA PRO A 109 -11.58 -2.18 20.00
C PRO A 109 -10.30 -2.87 19.48
N ASP A 110 -9.41 -2.10 18.86
CA ASP A 110 -8.11 -2.60 18.41
C ASP A 110 -7.33 -3.28 19.56
N PRO A 111 -6.52 -4.33 19.30
CA PRO A 111 -5.94 -5.19 20.34
C PRO A 111 -5.12 -4.45 21.42
N GLU A 112 -4.50 -3.33 21.06
CA GLU A 112 -3.71 -2.51 21.98
C GLU A 112 -4.56 -1.63 22.93
N ILE A 113 -5.87 -1.55 22.72
CA ILE A 113 -6.79 -0.77 23.55
C ILE A 113 -7.45 -1.71 24.57
N PRO A 114 -7.23 -1.53 25.88
CA PRO A 114 -7.81 -2.40 26.91
C PRO A 114 -9.34 -2.39 26.89
N LEU A 115 -9.95 -3.56 27.05
CA LEU A 115 -11.40 -3.70 27.25
C LEU A 115 -11.82 -2.98 28.54
N GLY A 116 -12.70 -1.98 28.41
CA GLY A 116 -13.18 -1.18 29.55
C GLY A 116 -12.53 0.19 29.72
N SER A 117 -11.63 0.63 28.81
CA SER A 117 -11.03 1.98 28.88
C SER A 117 -12.02 3.13 28.72
N ASN A 118 -13.25 2.85 28.28
CA ASN A 118 -14.33 3.82 28.07
C ASN A 118 -15.53 3.60 29.02
N ARG A 119 -15.32 2.98 30.19
CA ARG A 119 -16.30 2.99 31.29
C ARG A 119 -15.93 4.01 32.34
#